data_AF-A0A355F893-F1
#
_entry.id   AF-A0A355F893-F1
#
_cell.length_a   1.000
_cell.length_b   1.000
_cell.length_c   1.000
_cell.angle_alpha   90.00
_cell.angle_beta   90.00
_cell.angle_gamma   90.00
#
_symmetry.space_group_name_H-M   'P 1'
#
loop_
_entity.id
_entity.type
_entity.pdbx_description
1 polymer ?
#
loop_
_entity_poly.entity_id
_entity_poly.type
_entity_poly.pdbx_seq_one_letter_code
_entity_poly.pdbx_strand_id
1 'polypeptide(L)'
;GARPRLALVPGDDLALFWQGDRLVAALQEVDLDGVAFDRSSPYSNWTRFRSDAQLARQVNQRFPGVGFTDLEILARGGSGRVGKIRIRGDNGQVVEVEGLPIRWTLDVPDTLFTAKRLAPKNQEPGWLFTGRGFGHGVGMCQVGAYGMAQRGHTYRDILTHYYTGVELGRVRAAGK
;
A
#
# COMPACT_ATOMS: atom_id res chain seq x y z
N GLY A 1 -2.83 9.79 36.35
CA GLY A 1 -3.58 8.82 35.52
C GLY A 1 -3.08 8.89 34.10
N ALA A 2 -2.79 7.76 33.47
CA ALA A 2 -2.29 7.72 32.10
C ALA A 2 -3.35 8.31 31.14
N ARG A 3 -2.95 9.26 30.29
CA ARG A 3 -3.82 9.78 29.24
C ARG A 3 -3.96 8.71 28.15
N PRO A 4 -5.18 8.32 27.74
CA PRO A 4 -5.33 7.44 26.59
C PRO A 4 -4.72 8.12 25.36
N ARG A 5 -3.86 7.39 24.65
CA ARG A 5 -3.21 7.85 23.41
C ARG A 5 -3.78 7.05 22.25
N LEU A 6 -4.29 7.76 21.25
CA LEU A 6 -4.69 7.18 19.97
C LEU A 6 -3.49 7.31 19.03
N ALA A 7 -2.86 6.19 18.67
CA ALA A 7 -1.75 6.16 17.73
C ALA A 7 -2.31 6.13 16.31
N LEU A 8 -2.38 7.30 15.68
CA LEU A 8 -2.84 7.42 14.30
C LEU A 8 -1.73 7.01 13.33
N VAL A 9 -2.12 6.30 12.28
CA VAL A 9 -1.25 5.96 11.16
C VAL A 9 -1.81 6.54 9.86
N PRO A 10 -0.96 6.81 8.86
CA PRO A 10 -1.43 7.23 7.55
C PRO A 10 -2.36 6.17 6.94
N GLY A 11 -3.60 6.57 6.64
CA GLY A 11 -4.67 5.69 6.12
C GLY A 11 -5.76 5.35 7.13
N ASP A 12 -5.67 5.82 8.38
CA ASP A 12 -6.78 5.75 9.32
C ASP A 12 -7.88 6.74 8.94
N ASP A 13 -9.11 6.23 8.81
CA ASP A 13 -10.30 7.06 8.72
C ASP A 13 -10.72 7.52 10.12
N LEU A 14 -10.83 8.84 10.28
CA LEU A 14 -11.13 9.49 11.55
C LEU A 14 -12.37 10.35 11.42
N ALA A 15 -13.35 10.05 12.27
CA ALA A 15 -14.43 10.98 12.56
C ALA A 15 -14.01 11.87 13.75
N LEU A 16 -13.96 13.18 13.52
CA LEU A 16 -13.63 14.16 14.55
C LEU A 16 -14.91 14.87 15.03
N PHE A 17 -15.12 14.92 16.34
CA PHE A 17 -16.27 15.56 16.97
C PHE A 17 -15.83 16.82 17.70
N TRP A 18 -16.38 17.95 17.30
CA TRP A 18 -16.03 19.29 17.80
C TRP A 18 -17.19 19.92 18.57
N GLN A 19 -16.88 20.66 19.64
CA GLN A 19 -17.83 21.54 20.34
C GLN A 19 -17.21 22.94 20.40
N GLY A 20 -17.69 23.84 19.55
CA GLY A 20 -17.03 25.13 19.34
C GLY A 20 -15.64 24.93 18.73
N ASP A 21 -14.61 25.49 19.36
CA ASP A 21 -13.20 25.38 18.99
C ASP A 21 -12.48 24.20 19.67
N ARG A 22 -13.19 23.42 20.47
CA ARG A 22 -12.63 22.31 21.25
C ARG A 22 -12.94 20.96 20.61
N LEU A 23 -11.90 20.17 20.31
CA LEU A 23 -12.04 18.76 19.96
C LEU A 23 -12.52 17.99 21.20
N VAL A 24 -13.70 17.38 21.14
CA VAL A 24 -14.30 16.65 22.26
C VAL A 24 -14.18 15.13 22.12
N ALA A 25 -14.09 14.61 20.90
CA ALA A 25 -13.79 13.21 20.63
C ALA A 25 -13.16 12.99 19.25
N ALA A 26 -12.40 11.91 19.11
CA ALA A 26 -11.95 11.38 17.82
C ALA A 26 -12.28 9.88 17.81
N LEU A 27 -13.00 9.43 16.78
CA LEU A 27 -13.33 8.03 16.56
C LEU A 27 -12.50 7.54 15.38
N GLN A 28 -11.68 6.52 15.61
CA GLN A 28 -11.01 5.78 14.54
C GLN A 28 -11.97 4.69 14.07
N GLU A 29 -12.37 4.75 12.79
CA GLU A 29 -13.17 3.69 12.19
C GLU A 29 -12.26 2.53 11.80
N VAL A 30 -12.37 1.43 12.54
CA VAL A 30 -11.60 0.22 12.28
C VAL A 30 -12.52 -0.77 11.57
N ASP A 31 -12.39 -0.90 10.25
CA ASP A 31 -13.06 -1.97 9.50
C ASP A 31 -12.49 -3.32 9.94
N LEU A 32 -13.25 -4.10 10.71
CA LEU A 32 -12.80 -5.39 11.26
C LEU A 32 -12.82 -6.52 10.22
N ASP A 33 -13.49 -6.33 9.08
CA ASP A 33 -13.68 -7.37 8.05
C ASP A 33 -12.67 -7.28 6.89
N GLY A 34 -11.91 -6.18 6.78
CA GLY A 34 -10.89 -5.99 5.74
C GLY A 34 -9.46 -6.37 6.15
N VAL A 35 -8.86 -7.38 5.51
CA VAL A 35 -7.39 -7.72 5.47
C VAL A 35 -6.67 -7.62 6.84
N ALA A 36 -7.39 -7.86 7.94
CA ALA A 36 -7.07 -7.29 9.25
C ALA A 36 -5.91 -7.97 9.99
N PHE A 37 -5.30 -9.04 9.46
CA PHE A 37 -4.23 -9.73 10.17
C PHE A 37 -2.83 -9.14 9.97
N ASP A 38 -2.65 -8.17 9.07
CA ASP A 38 -1.39 -7.40 8.93
C ASP A 38 -1.38 -6.09 9.73
N ARG A 39 -2.52 -5.68 10.31
CA ARG A 39 -2.67 -4.38 10.98
C ARG A 39 -1.87 -4.26 12.29
N SER A 40 -1.44 -5.37 12.89
CA SER A 40 -0.76 -5.41 14.19
C SER A 40 0.77 -5.52 14.15
N SER A 41 1.39 -5.57 12.96
CA SER A 41 2.86 -5.65 12.86
C SER A 41 3.48 -4.25 12.77
N PRO A 42 4.25 -3.78 13.77
CA PRO A 42 5.01 -2.52 13.67
C PRO A 42 6.06 -2.55 12.55
N TYR A 43 6.37 -3.73 12.01
CA TYR A 43 7.32 -3.94 10.91
C TYR A 43 6.69 -3.77 9.51
N SER A 44 5.39 -3.47 9.42
CA SER A 44 4.68 -3.35 8.13
C SER A 44 4.61 -1.92 7.57
N ASN A 45 4.94 -0.90 8.36
CA ASN A 45 4.91 0.49 7.89
C ASN A 45 6.23 0.84 7.21
N TRP A 46 6.17 1.62 6.14
CA TRP A 46 7.34 2.06 5.41
C TRP A 46 7.19 3.49 4.91
N THR A 47 8.33 4.17 4.83
CA THR A 47 8.46 5.46 4.17
C THR A 47 9.53 5.35 3.11
N ARG A 48 9.29 5.94 1.95
CA ARG A 48 10.22 5.91 0.83
C ARG A 48 10.20 7.24 0.10
N PHE A 49 11.34 7.91 0.08
CA PHE A 49 11.53 9.09 -0.76
C PHE A 49 12.08 8.66 -2.13
N ARG A 50 11.55 9.27 -3.19
CA ARG A 50 12.10 9.17 -4.53
C ARG A 50 12.25 10.58 -5.11
N SER A 51 13.46 10.93 -5.52
CA SER A 51 13.66 12.19 -6.22
C SER A 51 13.05 12.15 -7.63
N ASP A 52 12.79 13.32 -8.21
CA ASP A 52 12.24 13.42 -9.57
C ASP A 52 13.15 12.69 -10.58
N ALA A 53 14.49 12.78 -10.47
CA ALA A 53 15.40 12.03 -11.33
C ALA A 53 15.36 10.51 -11.09
N GLN A 54 15.12 10.06 -9.85
CA GLN A 54 14.94 8.63 -9.57
C GLN A 54 13.65 8.12 -10.23
N LEU A 55 12.54 8.86 -10.09
CA LEU A 55 11.28 8.52 -10.73
C LEU A 55 11.39 8.55 -12.25
N ALA A 56 12.05 9.56 -12.83
CA ALA A 56 12.32 9.62 -14.27
C ALA A 56 13.05 8.36 -14.78
N ARG A 57 14.07 7.88 -14.05
CA ARG A 57 14.77 6.63 -14.41
C ARG A 57 13.86 5.41 -14.34
N GLN A 58 13.07 5.28 -13.27
CA GLN A 58 12.17 4.13 -13.08
C GLN A 58 11.03 4.12 -14.10
N VAL A 59 10.44 5.28 -14.38
CA VAL A 59 9.41 5.44 -15.40
C VAL A 59 10.00 5.10 -16.77
N ASN A 60 11.18 5.63 -17.12
CA ASN A 60 11.82 5.33 -18.41
C ASN A 60 12.21 3.85 -18.59
N GLN A 61 12.48 3.09 -17.51
CA GLN A 61 12.70 1.65 -17.61
C GLN A 61 11.47 0.90 -18.12
N ARG A 62 10.28 1.42 -17.83
CA ARG A 62 9.01 0.78 -18.21
C ARG A 62 8.35 1.45 -19.42
N PHE A 63 8.50 2.76 -19.55
CA PHE A 63 7.93 3.61 -20.58
C PHE A 63 9.05 4.47 -21.18
N PRO A 64 9.88 3.92 -22.08
CA PRO A 64 11.03 4.63 -22.63
C PRO A 64 10.64 5.94 -23.30
N GLY A 65 11.32 7.02 -22.93
CA GLY A 65 11.13 8.35 -23.54
C GLY A 65 10.05 9.21 -22.88
N VAL A 66 9.39 8.72 -21.82
CA VAL A 66 8.38 9.48 -21.08
C VAL A 66 9.02 10.49 -20.14
N GLY A 67 10.10 10.16 -19.44
CA GLY A 67 10.61 11.02 -18.36
C GLY A 67 9.67 11.10 -17.16
N PHE A 68 9.76 12.15 -16.35
CA PHE A 68 8.90 12.35 -15.18
C PHE A 68 8.87 13.81 -14.73
N THR A 69 7.66 14.36 -14.60
CA THR A 69 7.42 15.73 -14.10
C THR A 69 6.41 15.78 -12.96
N ASP A 70 5.41 14.88 -12.97
CA ASP A 70 4.36 14.85 -11.98
C ASP A 70 3.70 13.47 -11.82
N LEU A 71 3.06 13.27 -10.66
CA LEU A 71 2.33 12.05 -10.30
C LEU A 71 0.97 12.41 -9.71
N GLU A 72 -0.08 11.77 -10.21
CA GLU A 72 -1.45 11.93 -9.72
C GLU A 72 -2.05 10.55 -9.40
N ILE A 73 -2.67 10.41 -8.22
CA ILE A 73 -3.44 9.21 -7.87
C ILE A 73 -4.85 9.40 -8.38
N LEU A 74 -5.27 8.56 -9.34
CA LEU A 74 -6.57 8.67 -10.00
C LEU A 74 -7.66 7.83 -9.33
N ALA A 75 -7.30 6.65 -8.81
CA ALA A 75 -8.28 5.76 -8.19
C ALA A 75 -7.66 4.88 -7.10
N ARG A 76 -8.51 4.48 -6.14
CA ARG A 76 -8.21 3.50 -5.09
C ARG A 76 -9.24 2.37 -5.13
N GLY A 77 -8.80 1.15 -4.82
CA GLY A 77 -9.69 0.01 -4.65
C GLY A 77 -10.28 -0.04 -3.23
N GLY A 78 -11.21 -0.98 -2.99
CA GLY A 78 -11.90 -1.13 -1.70
C GLY A 78 -10.97 -1.41 -0.49
N SER A 79 -9.74 -1.87 -0.72
CA SER A 79 -8.73 -2.03 0.34
C SER A 79 -7.92 -0.75 0.63
N GLY A 80 -8.26 0.38 0.01
CA GLY A 80 -7.51 1.64 0.11
C GLY A 80 -6.25 1.71 -0.76
N ARG A 81 -5.84 0.60 -1.37
CA ARG A 81 -4.69 0.55 -2.29
C ARG A 81 -4.89 1.43 -3.51
N VAL A 82 -3.84 2.12 -3.93
CA VAL A 82 -3.80 2.87 -5.18
C VAL A 82 -3.93 1.89 -6.35
N GLY A 83 -5.05 1.98 -7.05
CA GLY A 83 -5.40 1.12 -8.18
C GLY A 83 -5.05 1.74 -9.53
N LYS A 84 -4.96 3.06 -9.61
CA LYS A 84 -4.63 3.80 -10.83
C LYS A 84 -3.89 5.09 -10.52
N ILE A 85 -2.81 5.35 -11.27
CA ILE A 85 -2.08 6.62 -11.25
C ILE A 85 -1.95 7.19 -12.67
N ARG A 86 -1.70 8.48 -12.75
CA ARG A 86 -1.23 9.18 -13.94
C ARG A 86 0.15 9.74 -13.67
N ILE A 87 1.07 9.50 -14.59
CA ILE A 87 2.39 10.09 -14.62
C ILE A 87 2.43 11.07 -15.78
N ARG A 88 2.83 12.31 -15.50
CA ARG A 88 3.19 13.27 -16.53
C ARG A 88 4.69 13.19 -16.74
N GLY A 89 5.06 13.13 -18.01
CA GLY A 89 6.43 13.05 -18.48
C GLY A 89 6.92 14.38 -19.04
N ASP A 90 8.07 14.32 -19.69
CA ASP A 90 8.65 15.41 -20.44
C ASP A 90 7.87 15.65 -21.74
N ASN A 91 8.00 16.84 -22.33
CA ASN A 91 7.38 17.19 -23.62
C ASN A 91 5.85 16.94 -23.69
N GLY A 92 5.16 17.02 -22.54
CA GLY A 92 3.72 16.81 -22.46
C GLY A 92 3.26 15.36 -22.55
N GLN A 93 4.17 14.38 -22.48
CA GLN A 93 3.80 12.98 -22.45
C GLN A 93 3.00 12.64 -21.19
N VAL A 94 2.06 11.73 -21.30
CA VAL A 94 1.23 11.26 -20.18
C VAL A 94 1.05 9.76 -20.30
N VAL A 95 1.29 9.05 -19.20
CA VAL A 95 1.00 7.61 -19.10
C VAL A 95 0.15 7.34 -17.87
N GLU A 96 -0.84 6.46 -18.02
CA GLU A 96 -1.62 5.95 -16.90
C GLU A 96 -1.14 4.54 -16.57
N VAL A 97 -1.01 4.25 -15.28
CA VAL A 97 -0.52 2.96 -14.78
C VAL A 97 -1.55 2.42 -13.81
N GLU A 98 -1.95 1.17 -14.02
CA GLU A 98 -2.99 0.50 -13.25
C GLU A 98 -2.45 -0.75 -12.56
N GLY A 99 -2.94 -1.01 -11.34
CA GLY A 99 -2.68 -2.23 -10.58
C GLY A 99 -1.23 -2.41 -10.13
N LEU A 100 -0.76 -3.67 -10.14
CA LEU A 100 0.56 -4.05 -9.62
C LEU A 100 1.75 -3.30 -10.28
N PRO A 101 1.74 -2.98 -11.59
CA PRO A 101 2.76 -2.14 -12.21
C PRO A 101 3.07 -0.83 -11.49
N ILE A 102 2.11 -0.25 -10.76
CA ILE A 102 2.31 0.97 -9.94
C ILE A 102 3.44 0.76 -8.93
N ARG A 103 3.46 -0.41 -8.29
CA ARG A 103 4.45 -0.77 -7.28
C ARG A 103 5.86 -0.72 -7.85
N TRP A 104 6.06 -1.30 -9.03
CA TRP A 104 7.37 -1.37 -9.67
C TRP A 104 7.78 -0.04 -10.30
N THR A 105 6.82 0.68 -10.87
CA THR A 105 7.07 1.97 -11.54
C THR A 105 7.55 3.05 -10.55
N LEU A 106 7.02 3.03 -9.32
CA LEU A 106 7.40 3.97 -8.26
C LEU A 106 8.45 3.38 -7.29
N ASP A 107 8.83 2.12 -7.51
CA ASP A 107 9.66 1.31 -6.61
C ASP A 107 9.21 1.45 -5.15
N VAL A 108 7.99 1.01 -4.85
CA VAL A 108 7.41 1.01 -3.50
C VAL A 108 7.15 -0.42 -2.99
N PRO A 109 7.11 -0.66 -1.66
CA PRO A 109 6.86 -1.99 -1.10
C PRO A 109 5.42 -2.52 -1.26
N ASP A 110 4.42 -1.64 -1.34
CA ASP A 110 3.00 -1.98 -1.52
C ASP A 110 2.31 -0.78 -2.24
N THR A 111 1.09 -0.96 -2.75
CA THR A 111 0.26 0.11 -3.32
C THR A 111 -0.65 0.78 -2.28
N LEU A 112 -0.65 0.30 -1.03
CA LEU A 112 -1.29 0.97 0.10
C LEU A 112 -0.39 2.09 0.62
N PHE A 113 -0.42 3.24 -0.07
CA PHE A 113 0.36 4.43 0.32
C PHE A 113 -0.38 5.74 0.09
N THR A 114 0.13 6.79 0.72
CA THR A 114 -0.07 8.20 0.37
C THR A 114 1.22 8.75 -0.23
N ALA A 115 1.09 9.78 -1.07
CA ALA A 115 2.21 10.40 -1.77
C ALA A 115 2.16 11.92 -1.56
N LYS A 116 3.31 12.53 -1.25
CA LYS A 116 3.43 13.97 -1.05
C LYS A 116 4.66 14.49 -1.80
N ARG A 117 4.47 15.49 -2.67
CA ARG A 117 5.56 16.24 -3.29
C ARG A 117 6.34 17.00 -2.21
N LEU A 118 7.65 16.88 -2.21
CA LEU A 118 8.56 17.65 -1.37
C LEU A 118 9.53 18.43 -2.27
N ALA A 119 9.73 19.71 -1.98
CA ALA A 119 10.66 20.61 -2.69
C ALA A 119 11.46 21.45 -1.67
N PRO A 120 12.35 20.84 -0.88
CA PRO A 120 13.15 21.55 0.11
C PRO A 120 14.22 22.43 -0.56
N LYS A 121 14.57 23.56 0.06
CA LYS A 121 15.41 24.61 -0.55
C LYS A 121 16.84 24.23 -0.95
N ASN A 122 17.36 23.05 -0.57
CA ASN A 122 18.73 22.60 -0.87
C ASN A 122 18.81 21.08 -1.14
N GLN A 123 17.71 20.44 -1.56
CA GLN A 123 17.74 19.04 -1.98
C GLN A 123 16.93 18.87 -3.25
N GLU A 124 17.16 17.76 -3.96
CA GLU A 124 16.39 17.45 -5.16
C GLU A 124 14.90 17.33 -4.81
N PRO A 125 14.00 17.97 -5.56
CA PRO A 125 12.57 17.75 -5.38
C PRO A 125 12.22 16.29 -5.66
N GLY A 126 11.10 15.86 -5.09
CA GLY A 126 10.67 14.48 -5.23
C GLY A 126 9.37 14.20 -4.50
N TRP A 127 9.15 12.91 -4.28
CA TRP A 127 7.94 12.39 -3.67
C TRP A 127 8.27 11.54 -2.45
N LEU A 128 7.60 11.87 -1.34
CA LEU A 128 7.57 11.04 -0.15
C LEU A 128 6.36 10.12 -0.21
N PHE A 129 6.61 8.83 -0.27
CA PHE A 129 5.61 7.79 -0.15
C PHE A 129 5.59 7.28 1.28
N THR A 130 4.42 7.24 1.88
CA THR A 130 4.22 6.64 3.20
C THR A 130 3.12 5.60 3.09
N GLY A 131 3.45 4.37 3.43
CA GLY A 131 2.55 3.25 3.21
C GLY A 131 2.71 2.12 4.21
N ARG A 132 1.92 1.07 3.99
CA ARG A 132 1.87 -0.13 4.82
C ARG A 132 1.84 -1.38 3.95
N GLY A 133 2.36 -2.48 4.48
CA GLY A 133 2.43 -3.77 3.82
C GLY A 133 3.75 -3.97 3.07
N PHE A 134 4.06 -5.24 2.79
CA PHE A 134 5.27 -5.64 2.06
C PHE A 134 4.95 -6.67 0.96
N GLY A 135 3.74 -6.60 0.40
CA GLY A 135 3.17 -7.59 -0.51
C GLY A 135 2.54 -6.98 -1.75
N HIS A 136 2.24 -7.79 -2.76
CA HIS A 136 1.55 -7.34 -3.99
C HIS A 136 0.02 -7.27 -3.80
N GLY A 137 -0.48 -7.52 -2.58
CA GLY A 137 -1.91 -7.47 -2.25
C GLY A 137 -2.77 -8.52 -2.95
N VAL A 138 -2.16 -9.55 -3.55
CA VAL A 138 -2.84 -10.63 -4.29
C VAL A 138 -2.37 -11.98 -3.76
N GLY A 139 -3.29 -12.92 -3.52
CA GLY A 139 -2.96 -14.24 -2.97
C GLY A 139 -2.68 -14.21 -1.48
N MET A 140 -1.73 -15.04 -1.02
CA MET A 140 -1.47 -15.24 0.41
C MET A 140 -0.54 -14.18 1.02
N CYS A 141 -1.00 -13.49 2.07
CA CYS A 141 -0.10 -12.74 2.95
C CYS A 141 0.66 -13.71 3.86
N GLN A 142 1.99 -13.75 3.76
CA GLN A 142 2.83 -14.65 4.57
C GLN A 142 2.75 -14.34 6.07
N VAL A 143 2.66 -13.06 6.45
CA VAL A 143 2.54 -12.63 7.85
C VAL A 143 1.15 -12.98 8.40
N GLY A 144 0.09 -12.74 7.62
CA GLY A 144 -1.25 -13.14 8.02
C GLY A 144 -1.42 -14.67 8.09
N ALA A 145 -0.80 -15.42 7.18
CA ALA A 145 -0.71 -16.88 7.23
C ALA A 145 0.02 -17.35 8.50
N TYR A 146 1.14 -16.71 8.85
CA TYR A 146 1.87 -16.98 10.09
C TYR A 146 1.02 -16.70 11.34
N GLY A 147 0.31 -15.57 11.39
CA GLY A 147 -0.59 -15.23 12.49
C GLY A 147 -1.78 -16.20 12.61
N MET A 148 -2.34 -16.66 11.49
CA MET A 148 -3.35 -17.72 11.49
C MET A 148 -2.77 -19.04 12.03
N ALA A 149 -1.56 -19.43 11.61
CA ALA A 149 -0.90 -20.62 12.14
C ALA A 149 -0.65 -20.53 13.66
N GLN A 150 -0.22 -19.38 14.17
CA GLN A 150 -0.06 -19.14 15.61
C GLN A 150 -1.37 -19.25 16.40
N ARG A 151 -2.51 -18.97 15.77
CA ARG A 151 -3.86 -19.15 16.35
C ARG A 151 -4.44 -20.55 16.14
N GLY A 152 -3.65 -21.49 15.63
CA GLY A 152 -4.05 -22.89 15.47
C GLY A 152 -4.80 -23.22 14.18
N HIS A 153 -4.90 -22.29 13.23
CA HIS A 153 -5.49 -22.58 11.93
C HIS A 153 -4.59 -23.54 11.13
N THR A 154 -5.19 -24.48 10.42
CA THR A 154 -4.46 -25.42 9.57
C THR A 154 -4.03 -24.76 8.27
N TYR A 155 -3.07 -25.36 7.56
CA TYR A 155 -2.67 -24.87 6.23
C TYR A 155 -3.85 -24.84 5.23
N ARG A 156 -4.86 -25.70 5.41
CA ARG A 156 -6.06 -25.71 4.57
C ARG A 156 -6.93 -24.47 4.82
N ASP A 157 -7.13 -24.13 6.08
CA ASP A 157 -7.90 -22.94 6.48
C ASP A 157 -7.21 -21.67 5.98
N ILE A 158 -5.88 -21.62 6.09
CA ILE A 158 -5.07 -20.51 5.59
C ILE A 158 -5.19 -20.40 4.06
N LEU A 159 -5.01 -21.50 3.32
CA LEU A 159 -5.07 -21.47 1.85
C LEU A 159 -6.46 -21.10 1.34
N THR A 160 -7.52 -21.66 1.92
CA THR A 160 -8.90 -21.37 1.52
C THR A 160 -9.36 -19.97 1.92
N HIS A 161 -8.78 -19.39 2.97
CA HIS A 161 -8.97 -17.97 3.31
C HIS A 161 -8.38 -17.02 2.25
N TYR A 162 -7.19 -17.32 1.74
CA TYR A 162 -6.50 -16.45 0.75
C TYR A 162 -6.88 -16.73 -0.70
N TYR A 163 -7.35 -17.94 -1.01
CA TYR A 163 -7.71 -18.36 -2.35
C TYR A 163 -9.15 -18.90 -2.33
N THR A 164 -10.12 -18.07 -2.69
CA THR A 164 -11.53 -18.46 -2.73
C THR A 164 -11.80 -19.35 -3.94
N GLY A 165 -12.64 -20.39 -3.76
CA GLY A 165 -13.03 -21.30 -4.84
C GLY A 165 -11.95 -22.30 -5.28
N VAL A 166 -10.90 -22.52 -4.47
CA VAL A 166 -9.87 -23.52 -4.77
C VAL A 166 -10.12 -24.86 -4.08
N GLU A 167 -9.72 -25.95 -4.73
CA GLU A 167 -9.64 -27.28 -4.13
C GLU A 167 -8.19 -27.70 -3.94
N LEU A 168 -7.88 -28.30 -2.78
CA LEU A 168 -6.53 -28.77 -2.46
C LEU A 168 -6.38 -30.24 -2.85
N GLY A 169 -5.64 -30.50 -3.92
CA GLY A 169 -5.34 -31.85 -4.42
C GLY A 169 -3.90 -32.29 -4.20
N ARG A 170 -3.64 -33.60 -4.26
CA ARG A 170 -2.29 -34.15 -4.41
C ARG A 170 -1.99 -34.36 -5.89
N VAL A 171 -0.91 -33.74 -6.39
CA VAL A 171 -0.41 -34.04 -7.73
C VAL A 171 0.50 -35.26 -7.65
N ARG A 172 0.22 -36.32 -8.43
CA ARG A 172 1.18 -37.40 -8.64
C ARG A 172 2.17 -36.95 -9.70
N ALA A 173 3.42 -36.72 -9.34
CA ALA A 173 4.46 -36.52 -10.34
C ALA A 173 4.62 -37.84 -11.13
N ALA A 174 4.48 -37.80 -12.45
CA ALA A 174 4.85 -38.94 -13.28
C ALA A 174 6.35 -39.17 -13.11
N GLY A 175 6.72 -40.37 -12.63
CA GLY A 175 8.13 -40.77 -12.52
C GLY A 175 8.79 -40.67 -13.89
N LYS A 176 10.02 -40.14 -13.92
CA LYS A 176 10.91 -40.28 -15.07
C LYS A 176 11.29 -41.74 -15.25
#